data_AF-A0A962F345-F1
#
_entry.id   AF-A0A962F345-F1
#
_cell.length_a   1.000
_cell.length_b   1.000
_cell.length_c   1.000
_cell.angle_alpha   90.00
_cell.angle_beta   90.00
_cell.angle_gamma   90.00
#
_symmetry.space_group_name_H-M   'P 1'
#
loop_
_entity.id
_entity.type
_entity.pdbx_description
1 polymer ?
#
loop_
_entity_poly.entity_id
_entity_poly.type
_entity_poly.pdbx_seq_one_letter_code
_entity_poly.pdbx_strand_id
1 'polypeptide(L)'
;MRLLVLSSVFFALASAVLLYALNNDTRSLEKRAQAQQRDVSTLRSDVAVLKAERAHLARPDRIEPLARALGLVPVRPSQYADAKSAAITGQ
;
A
#
# COMPACT_ATOMS: atom_id res chain seq x y z
N MET A 1 -20.85 -50.34 -28.00
CA MET A 1 -19.94 -49.57 -28.90
C MET A 1 -20.42 -48.14 -29.13
N ARG A 2 -21.54 -47.89 -29.83
CA ARG A 2 -22.04 -46.52 -30.11
C ARG A 2 -22.25 -45.62 -28.87
N LEU A 3 -22.82 -46.16 -27.78
CA LEU A 3 -23.01 -45.41 -26.54
C LEU A 3 -21.69 -44.97 -25.89
N LEU A 4 -20.67 -45.83 -25.90
CA LEU A 4 -19.35 -45.50 -25.35
C LEU A 4 -18.67 -44.38 -26.15
N VAL A 5 -18.80 -44.40 -27.48
CA VAL A 5 -18.29 -43.33 -28.35
C VAL A 5 -19.00 -42.01 -28.06
N LEU A 6 -20.33 -42.02 -27.95
CA LEU A 6 -21.10 -40.82 -27.62
C LEU A 6 -20.73 -40.24 -26.25
N SER A 7 -20.59 -41.09 -25.22
CA SER A 7 -20.14 -40.65 -23.90
C SER A 7 -18.72 -40.08 -23.95
N SER A 8 -17.80 -40.71 -24.69
CA SER A 8 -16.43 -40.19 -24.83
C SER A 8 -16.40 -38.83 -25.52
N VAL A 9 -17.15 -38.66 -26.62
CA VAL A 9 -17.27 -37.38 -27.31
C VAL A 9 -17.87 -36.31 -26.39
N PHE A 10 -18.92 -36.67 -25.63
CA PHE A 10 -19.52 -35.78 -24.65
C PHE A 10 -18.51 -35.32 -23.59
N PHE A 11 -17.77 -36.26 -22.98
CA PHE A 11 -16.74 -35.94 -21.99
C PHE A 11 -15.61 -35.08 -22.57
N ALA A 12 -15.19 -35.35 -23.81
CA ALA A 12 -14.17 -34.55 -24.48
C ALA A 12 -14.64 -33.10 -24.69
N LEU A 13 -15.87 -32.91 -25.16
CA LEU A 13 -16.46 -31.58 -25.34
C LEU A 13 -16.65 -30.85 -24.01
N ALA A 14 -17.15 -31.54 -22.98
CA ALA A 14 -17.30 -30.98 -21.64
C ALA A 14 -15.93 -30.53 -21.08
N SER A 15 -14.89 -31.34 -21.26
CA SER A 15 -13.53 -31.01 -20.85
C SER A 15 -12.98 -29.80 -21.62
N ALA A 16 -13.20 -29.73 -22.94
CA ALA A 16 -12.77 -28.61 -23.76
C ALA A 16 -13.41 -27.28 -23.31
N VAL A 17 -14.73 -27.30 -23.04
CA VAL A 17 -15.45 -26.11 -22.54
C VAL A 17 -14.95 -25.70 -21.16
N LEU A 18 -14.76 -26.66 -20.24
CA LEU A 18 -14.26 -26.39 -18.90
C LEU A 18 -12.85 -25.77 -18.94
N LEU A 19 -11.95 -26.34 -19.74
CA LEU A 19 -10.58 -25.86 -19.87
C LEU A 19 -10.53 -24.46 -20.48
N TYR A 20 -11.38 -24.18 -21.47
CA TYR A 20 -11.48 -22.86 -22.07
C TYR A 20 -11.94 -21.81 -21.04
N ALA A 21 -12.98 -22.11 -20.26
CA ALA A 21 -13.47 -21.23 -19.21
C ALA A 21 -12.37 -20.97 -18.15
N LEU A 22 -11.72 -22.02 -17.66
CA LEU A 22 -10.67 -21.91 -16.64
C LEU A 22 -9.45 -21.12 -17.12
N ASN A 23 -9.04 -21.32 -18.37
CA ASN A 23 -7.95 -20.56 -18.98
C ASN A 23 -8.31 -19.07 -19.09
N ASN A 24 -9.55 -18.73 -19.46
CA ASN A 24 -9.99 -17.35 -19.52
C ASN A 24 -10.04 -16.69 -18.14
N ASP A 25 -10.58 -17.39 -17.14
CA ASP A 25 -10.65 -16.90 -15.76
C ASP A 25 -9.25 -16.68 -15.18
N THR A 26 -8.33 -17.61 -15.44
CA THR A 26 -6.93 -17.49 -15.02
C THR A 26 -6.27 -16.28 -15.66
N ARG A 27 -6.43 -16.08 -16.97
CA ARG A 27 -5.91 -14.89 -17.68
C ARG A 27 -6.51 -13.59 -17.15
N SER A 28 -7.78 -13.59 -16.79
CA SER A 28 -8.46 -12.43 -16.19
C SER A 28 -7.88 -12.09 -14.82
N LEU A 29 -7.69 -13.10 -13.97
CA LEU A 29 -7.10 -12.96 -12.64
C LEU A 29 -5.64 -12.46 -12.73
N GLU A 30 -4.85 -13.03 -13.64
CA GLU A 30 -3.47 -12.62 -13.87
C GLU A 30 -3.39 -11.14 -14.28
N LYS A 31 -4.25 -10.68 -15.20
CA LYS A 31 -4.31 -9.27 -15.60
C LYS A 31 -4.64 -8.35 -14.43
N ARG A 32 -5.59 -8.75 -13.57
CA ARG A 32 -5.97 -7.98 -12.37
C ARG A 32 -4.82 -7.91 -11.38
N ALA A 33 -4.14 -9.02 -11.13
CA ALA A 33 -2.98 -9.08 -10.25
C ALA A 33 -1.83 -8.20 -10.78
N GLN A 34 -1.55 -8.25 -12.08
CA GLN A 34 -0.55 -7.39 -12.71
C GLN A 34 -0.91 -5.91 -12.62
N ALA A 35 -2.17 -5.54 -12.80
CA ALA A 35 -2.63 -4.16 -12.64
C ALA A 35 -2.43 -3.68 -11.20
N GLN A 36 -2.88 -4.46 -10.21
CA GLN A 36 -2.69 -4.15 -8.79
C GLN A 36 -1.21 -4.02 -8.41
N GLN A 37 -0.34 -4.88 -8.95
CA GLN A 37 1.09 -4.82 -8.69
C GLN A 37 1.71 -3.53 -9.25
N ARG A 38 1.25 -3.06 -10.42
CA ARG A 38 1.67 -1.77 -10.98
C ARG A 38 1.23 -0.62 -10.08
N ASP A 39 -0.02 -0.63 -9.63
CA ASP A 39 -0.54 0.40 -8.73
C ASP A 39 0.23 0.46 -7.41
N VAL A 40 0.54 -0.70 -6.81
CA VAL A 40 1.38 -0.78 -5.61
C VAL A 40 2.78 -0.21 -5.87
N SER A 41 3.37 -0.48 -7.03
CA SER A 41 4.67 0.07 -7.41
C SER A 41 4.63 1.60 -7.50
N THR A 42 3.61 2.15 -8.16
CA THR A 42 3.40 3.61 -8.26
C THR A 42 3.22 4.24 -6.90
N LEU A 43 2.33 3.70 -6.06
CA LEU A 43 2.08 4.21 -4.71
C LEU A 43 3.34 4.18 -3.82
N ARG A 44 4.18 3.15 -3.97
CA ARG A 44 5.47 3.09 -3.25
C ARG A 44 6.43 4.20 -3.69
N SER A 45 6.46 4.50 -4.98
CA SER A 45 7.23 5.62 -5.52
C SER A 45 6.73 6.96 -4.95
N ASP A 46 5.42 7.17 -4.97
CA ASP A 46 4.80 8.39 -4.46
C ASP A 46 5.10 8.59 -2.96
N VAL A 47 4.97 7.53 -2.16
CA VAL A 47 5.33 7.56 -0.74
C VAL A 47 6.82 7.88 -0.54
N ALA A 48 7.71 7.38 -1.40
CA ALA A 48 9.13 7.70 -1.32
C ALA A 48 9.39 9.19 -1.58
N VAL A 49 8.73 9.77 -2.59
CA VAL A 49 8.79 11.20 -2.89
C VAL A 49 8.25 12.02 -1.71
N LEU A 50 7.05 11.70 -1.21
CA LEU A 50 6.45 12.38 -0.07
C LEU A 50 7.31 12.32 1.19
N LYS A 51 7.99 11.19 1.44
CA LYS A 51 8.95 11.06 2.54
C LYS A 51 10.15 11.99 2.34
N ALA A 52 10.67 12.09 1.12
CA ALA A 52 11.77 12.99 0.80
C ALA A 52 11.36 14.46 0.96
N GLU A 53 10.18 14.84 0.48
CA GLU A 53 9.61 16.18 0.67
C GLU A 53 9.42 16.51 2.14
N ARG A 54 8.83 15.59 2.91
CA ARG A 54 8.68 15.76 4.35
C ARG A 54 10.03 15.94 5.03
N ALA A 55 11.04 15.12 4.71
CA ALA A 55 12.38 15.24 5.28
C ALA A 55 13.03 16.59 4.90
N HIS A 56 12.81 17.04 3.67
CA HIS A 56 13.25 18.35 3.18
C HIS A 56 12.60 19.48 3.99
N LEU A 57 11.27 19.48 4.13
CA LEU A 57 10.54 20.53 4.86
C LEU A 57 10.80 20.50 6.37
N ALA A 58 11.03 19.33 6.94
CA ALA A 58 11.24 19.15 8.37
C ALA A 58 12.64 19.54 8.87
N ARG A 59 13.53 20.05 8.00
CA ARG A 59 14.89 20.36 8.43
C ARG A 59 14.93 21.57 9.39
N PRO A 60 15.73 21.51 10.48
CA PRO A 60 15.79 22.57 11.48
C PRO A 60 16.16 23.95 10.93
N ASP A 61 17.04 24.02 9.93
CA ASP A 61 17.46 25.25 9.26
C ASP A 61 16.27 26.05 8.69
N ARG A 62 15.19 25.37 8.30
CA ARG A 62 13.98 26.01 7.81
C ARG A 62 12.94 26.28 8.88
N ILE A 63 12.86 25.42 9.90
CA ILE A 63 11.87 25.58 10.97
C ILE A 63 12.29 26.68 11.94
N GLU A 64 13.58 26.76 12.28
CA GLU A 64 14.07 27.64 13.35
C GLU A 64 13.77 29.14 13.12
N PRO A 65 13.94 29.71 11.91
CA PRO A 65 13.57 31.11 11.66
C PRO A 65 12.08 31.38 11.86
N LEU A 66 11.21 30.48 11.37
CA LEU A 66 9.75 30.55 11.55
C LEU A 66 9.35 30.41 13.01
N ALA A 67 9.96 29.46 13.73
CA ALA A 67 9.70 29.25 15.15
C ALA A 67 10.06 30.50 15.97
N ARG A 68 11.21 31.12 15.69
CA ARG A 68 11.62 32.38 16.33
C ARG A 68 10.69 33.54 16.00
N ALA A 69 10.23 33.66 14.75
CA ALA A 69 9.24 34.67 14.35
C ALA A 69 7.90 34.51 15.10
N LEU A 70 7.55 33.27 15.46
CA LEU A 70 6.37 32.94 16.28
C LEU A 70 6.62 33.07 17.80
N GLY A 71 7.81 33.53 18.22
CA GLY A 71 8.17 33.64 19.64
C GLY A 71 8.43 32.30 20.33
N LEU A 72 8.52 31.20 19.57
CA LEU A 72 8.84 29.89 20.11
C LEU A 72 10.33 29.81 20.46
N VAL A 73 10.60 29.30 21.65
CA VAL A 73 11.96 29.10 22.18
C VAL A 73 12.18 27.62 22.49
N PRO A 74 13.44 27.14 22.39
CA PRO A 74 13.77 25.77 22.77
C PRO A 74 13.30 25.49 24.19
N VAL A 75 12.67 24.33 24.37
CA VAL A 75 12.16 23.93 25.67
C VAL A 75 13.35 23.74 26.64
N ARG A 76 13.24 24.29 27.84
CA ARG A 76 14.31 24.24 28.86
C ARG A 76 14.38 22.84 29.47
N PRO A 77 15.56 22.37 29.92
CA PRO A 77 15.73 21.08 30.60
C PRO A 77 14.72 20.82 31.73
N SER A 78 14.38 21.85 32.51
CA SER A 78 13.39 21.76 33.60
C SER A 78 11.96 21.52 33.12
N GLN A 79 11.59 21.95 31.91
CA GLN A 79 10.24 21.78 31.36
C GLN A 79 9.99 20.35 30.84
N TYR A 80 11.05 19.57 30.58
CA TYR A 80 10.90 18.15 30.21
C TYR A 80 10.40 17.29 31.38
N ALA A 81 10.80 17.62 32.62
CA ALA A 81 10.34 16.92 33.82
C ALA A 81 8.84 17.16 34.07
N ASP A 82 8.39 18.39 33.83
CA ASP A 82 6.98 18.79 33.97
C ASP A 82 6.11 18.19 32.85
N ALA A 83 6.58 18.20 31.60
CA ALA A 83 5.87 17.60 30.47
C ALA A 83 5.71 16.08 30.62
N LYS A 84 6.74 15.39 31.12
CA LYS A 84 6.66 13.96 31.42
C LYS A 84 5.62 13.70 32.50
N SER A 85 5.56 14.53 33.54
CA SER A 85 4.60 14.40 34.64
C SER A 85 3.16 14.67 34.19
N ALA A 86 2.94 15.69 33.36
CA ALA A 86 1.64 16.02 32.77
C ALA A 86 1.11 14.94 31.82
N ALA A 87 1.98 14.29 31.03
CA ALA A 87 1.59 13.19 30.14
C ALA A 87 1.16 11.91 30.88
N ILE A 88 1.58 11.74 32.15
CA ILE A 88 1.23 10.58 32.99
C ILE A 88 -0.09 10.80 33.73
N THR A 89 -0.46 12.06 34.02
CA THR A 89 -1.71 12.41 34.75
C THR A 89 -2.94 12.56 33.83
N GLY A 90 -2.76 12.56 32.50
CA GLY A 90 -3.83 12.71 31.52
C GLY A 90 -4.47 11.41 30.99
N GLN A 91 -4.25 10.27 31.65
CA GLN A 91 -4.97 9.01 31.37
C GLN A 91 -5.98 8.68 32.46
#